data_AF-A0A268NXM5-F1
#
_entry.id   AF-A0A268NXM5-F1
#
_cell.length_a   1.000
_cell.length_b   1.000
_cell.length_c   1.000
_cell.angle_alpha   90.00
_cell.angle_beta   90.00
_cell.angle_gamma   90.00
#
_symmetry.space_group_name_H-M   'P 1'
#
loop_
_entity.id
_entity.type
_entity.pdbx_description
1 polymer ?
#
loop_
_entity_poly.entity_id
_entity_poly.type
_entity_poly.pdbx_seq_one_letter_code
_entity_poly.pdbx_strand_id
1 'polypeptide(L)' 'MKLKPFIIFGLVGFIAGVSISLFDPKVFQEYYYGGVIIAYTGMEIFFNIARYGVLGAITALVFVLAYQLKPKANVG' A
#
# COMPACT_ATOMS: atom_id res chain seq x y z
N MET A 1 -9.50 -13.85 15.62
CA MET A 1 -8.16 -13.34 15.23
C MET A 1 -7.58 -12.54 16.38
N LYS A 2 -6.26 -12.61 16.62
CA LYS A 2 -5.63 -11.68 17.58
C LYS A 2 -5.62 -10.29 16.93
N LEU A 3 -6.37 -9.34 17.47
CA LEU A 3 -6.53 -7.98 16.93
C LEU A 3 -5.19 -7.25 16.81
N LYS A 4 -4.28 -7.46 17.78
CA LYS A 4 -2.96 -6.82 17.85
C LYS A 4 -2.09 -7.06 16.59
N PRO A 5 -1.76 -8.31 16.19
CA PRO A 5 -0.95 -8.53 15.00
C PRO A 5 -1.62 -8.04 13.71
N PHE A 6 -2.95 -8.16 13.58
CA PHE A 6 -3.68 -7.68 12.41
C PHE A 6 -3.47 -6.17 12.18
N ILE A 7 -3.62 -5.37 13.24
CA ILE A 7 -3.39 -3.92 13.18
C ILE A 7 -1.92 -3.60 12.85
N ILE A 8 -0.96 -4.30 13.48
CA ILE A 8 0.47 -4.07 13.26
C ILE A 8 0.85 -4.32 11.79
N PHE A 9 0.42 -5.44 11.20
CA PHE A 9 0.71 -5.74 9.81
C PHE A 9 0.05 -4.77 8.84
N GLY A 10 -1.17 -4.31 9.13
CA GLY A 10 -1.82 -3.26 8.35
C GLY A 10 -1.03 -1.95 8.36
N LEU A 11 -0.50 -1.57 9.52
CA LEU A 11 0.29 -0.34 9.67
C LEU A 11 1.66 -0.44 8.98
N VAL A 12 2.31 -1.60 9.05
CA VAL A 12 3.55 -1.89 8.31
C VAL A 12 3.31 -1.83 6.80
N GLY A 13 2.23 -2.46 6.32
CA GLY A 13 1.83 -2.41 4.91
C GLY A 13 1.54 -0.98 4.44
N PHE A 14 0.87 -0.19 5.28
CA PHE A 14 0.61 1.22 5.00
C PHE A 14 1.89 2.03 4.82
N ILE A 15 2.82 1.94 5.77
CA ILE A 15 4.10 2.65 5.72
C ILE A 15 4.92 2.23 4.50
N ALA A 16 4.95 0.92 4.18
CA ALA A 16 5.63 0.42 3.00
C ALA A 16 5.01 0.99 1.71
N GLY A 17 3.68 1.01 1.61
CA GLY A 17 2.97 1.59 0.46
C GLY A 17 3.26 3.08 0.28
N VAL A 18 3.18 3.86 1.36
CA VAL A 18 3.56 5.28 1.35
C VAL A 18 5.01 5.46 0.92
N SER A 19 5.94 4.66 1.45
CA SER A 19 7.36 4.77 1.12
C SER A 19 7.62 4.52 -0.37
N ILE A 20 6.98 3.50 -0.96
CA ILE A 20 7.09 3.19 -2.39
C ILE A 20 6.56 4.34 -3.25
N SER A 21 5.47 4.98 -2.83
CA SER A 21 4.86 6.09 -3.58
C SER A 21 5.80 7.28 -3.77
N LEU A 22 6.74 7.50 -2.85
CA LEU A 22 7.71 8.59 -2.94
C LEU A 22 8.74 8.38 -4.06
N PHE A 23 8.87 7.15 -4.57
CA PHE A 23 9.78 6.81 -5.67
C PHE A 23 9.06 6.64 -7.02
N ASP A 24 7.73 6.72 -7.05
CA ASP A 24 6.95 6.60 -8.29
C ASP A 24 6.67 7.99 -8.88
N PRO A 25 7.25 8.35 -10.04
CA PRO A 25 7.03 9.67 -10.65
C PRO A 25 5.55 9.96 -10.95
N LYS A 26 4.73 8.91 -11.15
CA LYS A 26 3.29 9.03 -11.42
C LYS A 26 2.49 9.56 -10.23
N VAL A 27 3.08 9.57 -9.04
CA VAL A 27 2.47 10.16 -7.85
C VAL A 27 2.52 11.69 -7.92
N PHE A 28 3.53 12.24 -8.60
CA PHE A 28 3.83 13.66 -8.65
C PHE A 28 3.44 14.32 -9.98
N GLN A 29 3.35 13.53 -11.05
CA GLN A 29 3.24 14.05 -12.41
C GLN A 29 2.27 13.19 -13.22
N GLU A 30 1.43 13.85 -14.03
CA GLU A 30 0.66 13.16 -15.07
C GLU A 30 1.43 13.22 -16.39
N TYR A 31 1.69 12.05 -16.97
CA TYR A 31 2.27 11.95 -18.31
C TYR A 31 1.17 11.85 -19.36
N TYR A 32 0.91 12.95 -20.07
CA TYR A 32 0.06 12.91 -21.25
C TYR A 32 0.86 12.37 -22.45
N TYR A 33 0.23 11.49 -23.23
CA TYR A 33 0.75 11.01 -24.52
C TYR A 33 0.93 12.22 -25.48
N GLY A 34 2.14 12.80 -25.46
CA GLY A 34 2.44 14.07 -26.12
C GLY A 34 3.60 14.86 -25.50
N GLY A 35 4.13 14.44 -24.33
CA GLY A 35 5.34 15.00 -23.74
C GLY A 35 5.12 16.23 -22.85
N VAL A 36 3.87 16.62 -22.60
CA VAL A 36 3.54 17.67 -21.62
C VAL A 36 3.50 17.05 -20.23
N ILE A 37 4.36 17.55 -19.34
CA ILE A 37 4.40 17.16 -17.93
C ILE A 37 3.59 18.20 -17.14
N ILE A 38 2.47 17.78 -16.56
CA ILE A 38 1.70 18.60 -15.63
C ILE A 38 1.96 18.07 -14.23
N ALA A 39 2.52 18.94 -13.37
CA ALA A 39 2.68 18.60 -11.96
C ALA A 39 1.31 18.57 -11.28
N TYR A 40 1.03 17.50 -10.54
CA TYR A 40 -0.19 17.39 -9.75
C TYR A 40 -0.21 18.45 -8.64
N THR A 41 -1.42 18.87 -8.27
CA THR A 41 -1.63 19.74 -7.11
C THR A 41 -1.25 19.01 -5.82
N GLY A 42 -0.95 19.76 -4.75
CA GLY A 42 -0.59 19.15 -3.45
C GLY A 42 -1.66 18.19 -2.91
N MET A 43 -2.94 18.42 -3.20
CA MET A 43 -4.02 17.50 -2.83
C MET A 43 -4.00 16.21 -3.64
N GLU A 44 -3.76 16.28 -4.95
CA GLU A 44 -3.69 15.09 -5.81
C GLU A 44 -2.48 14.22 -5.44
N ILE A 45 -1.33 14.84 -5.16
CA ILE A 45 -0.15 14.14 -4.64
C ILE A 45 -0.49 13.43 -3.33
N PHE A 46 -1.16 14.12 -2.40
CA PHE A 46 -1.60 13.52 -1.13
C PHE A 46 -2.53 12.32 -1.35
N PHE A 47 -3.54 12.44 -2.22
CA PHE A 47 -4.45 11.33 -2.52
C PHE A 47 -3.74 10.17 -3.20
N ASN A 48 -2.79 10.44 -4.09
CA ASN A 48 -1.97 9.42 -4.72
C ASN A 48 -1.11 8.67 -3.69
N ILE A 49 -0.40 9.38 -2.81
CA ILE A 49 0.38 8.78 -1.72
C ILE A 49 -0.53 7.95 -0.79
N ALA A 50 -1.67 8.52 -0.39
CA ALA A 50 -2.64 7.83 0.46
C ALA A 50 -3.18 6.56 -0.19
N ARG A 51 -3.45 6.58 -1.50
CA ARG A 51 -3.89 5.41 -2.28
C ARG A 51 -2.85 4.29 -2.22
N TYR A 52 -1.57 4.61 -2.43
CA TYR A 52 -0.49 3.61 -2.31
C TYR A 52 -0.37 3.06 -0.89
N GLY A 53 -0.49 3.91 0.13
CA GLY A 53 -0.55 3.48 1.53
C GLY A 53 -1.69 2.51 1.80
N VAL A 54 -2.92 2.84 1.37
CA VAL A 54 -4.10 1.98 1.54
C VAL A 54 -3.92 0.65 0.80
N LEU A 55 -3.41 0.67 -0.43
CA LEU A 55 -3.11 -0.55 -1.18
C LEU A 55 -2.10 -1.44 -0.44
N GLY A 56 -1.01 -0.86 0.04
CA GLY A 56 -0.01 -1.58 0.83
C GLY A 56 -0.58 -2.19 2.12
N ALA A 57 -1.44 -1.44 2.83
CA ALA A 57 -2.13 -1.93 4.01
C ALA A 57 -3.05 -3.13 3.68
N ILE A 58 -3.87 -3.01 2.63
CA ILE A 58 -4.77 -4.08 2.20
C ILE A 58 -3.98 -5.33 1.82
N THR A 59 -2.90 -5.21 1.04
CA THR A 59 -2.05 -6.34 0.65
C THR A 59 -1.48 -7.06 1.87
N ALA A 60 -0.97 -6.32 2.86
CA ALA A 60 -0.43 -6.91 4.08
C ALA A 60 -1.52 -7.62 4.91
N LEU A 61 -2.70 -7.02 5.03
CA LEU A 61 -3.83 -7.64 5.74
C LEU A 61 -4.33 -8.90 5.05
N VAL A 62 -4.46 -8.89 3.72
CA VAL A 62 -4.83 -10.08 2.93
C VAL A 62 -3.81 -11.20 3.11
N PHE A 63 -2.51 -10.88 3.12
CA PHE A 63 -1.47 -11.87 3.36
C PHE A 63 -1.57 -12.48 4.77
N VAL A 64 -1.82 -11.67 5.79
CA VAL A 64 -2.03 -12.16 7.17
C VAL A 64 -3.26 -13.05 7.26
N LEU A 65 -4.35 -12.68 6.60
CA LEU A 65 -5.56 -13.50 6.53
C LEU A 65 -5.27 -14.85 5.86
N ALA A 66 -4.62 -14.84 4.70
CA ALA A 66 -4.23 -16.04 3.98
C ALA A 66 -3.31 -16.94 4.83
N TYR A 67 -2.34 -16.36 5.54
CA TYR A 67 -1.45 -17.09 6.45
C TYR A 67 -2.21 -17.74 7.61
N GLN A 68 -3.22 -17.07 8.16
CA GLN A 68 -4.05 -17.63 9.23
C GLN A 68 -5.01 -18.73 8.75
N LEU A 69 -5.47 -18.64 7.51
CA LEU A 69 -6.33 -19.64 6.87
C LEU A 69 -5.56 -20.84 6.33
N LYS A 70 -4.24 -20.73 6.17
CA LYS A 70 -3.39 -21.85 5.79
C LYS A 70 -3.52 -22.93 6.87
N PRO A 71 -3.96 -24.15 6.52
CA PRO A 71 -4.03 -25.23 7.49
C PRO A 71 -2.64 -25.41 8.07
N LYS A 72 -2.52 -25.29 9.40
CA LYS A 72 -1.31 -25.69 10.09
C LYS A 72 -1.20 -27.19 9.85
N ALA A 73 -0.34 -27.59 8.91
CA ALA A 73 0.04 -28.99 8.79
C ALA A 73 0.41 -29.44 10.20
N ASN A 74 -0.28 -30.47 10.69
CA ASN A 74 -0.06 -31.06 12.01
C ASN A 74 1.45 -31.22 12.20
N VAL A 75 2.03 -30.38 13.05
CA VAL A 75 3.35 -30.62 13.62
C VAL A 75 3.08 -31.73 14.63
N GLY A 76 3.20 -32.97 14.15
CA GLY A 76 3.21 -34.17 14.99
C GLY A 76 4.47 -34.24 15.82
#